data_AF-A0AAD4D0D5-F1
#
_entry.id   AF-A0AAD4D0D5-F1
#
_cell.length_a   1.000
_cell.length_b   1.000
_cell.length_c   1.000
_cell.angle_alpha   90.00
_cell.angle_beta   90.00
_cell.angle_gamma   90.00
#
_symmetry.space_group_name_H-M   'P 1'
#
loop_
_entity.id
_entity.type
_entity.pdbx_description
1 polymer ?
#
loop_
_entity_poly.entity_id
_entity_poly.type
_entity_poly.pdbx_seq_one_letter_code
_entity_poly.pdbx_strand_id
1 'polypeptide(L)'
;MKFQILAQLERLLVGDDEYEPDESSKVEVMSAIGLIGGNVQNVEWVSQSQCAEEFITILQTLPRDAKVAWYHSLAQILSCSPDPSQETENIISTFYTRLNGDPHLQSPFAHRLLASAKSQSQELALAALTVMIPLAHYSFGVETLAGQREILAFLMDRNAEQSHSEKVAKHEVIVAMLNTAEEAKKARGRDFLTADQISRLDLHRRQGPFYQRATATVSIQDIAA
;
A
#
# COMPACT_ATOMS: atom_id res chain seq x y z
N MET A 1 -6.37 -30.99 6.96
CA MET A 1 -7.51 -30.18 6.50
C MET A 1 -7.15 -28.72 6.23
N LYS A 2 -6.53 -27.96 7.17
CA LYS A 2 -6.23 -26.53 6.97
C LYS A 2 -5.37 -26.21 5.71
N PHE A 3 -4.42 -27.06 5.36
CA PHE A 3 -3.57 -26.88 4.16
C PHE A 3 -4.28 -27.15 2.81
N GLN A 4 -5.41 -27.86 2.80
CA GLN A 4 -6.06 -28.26 1.55
C GLN A 4 -6.79 -27.09 0.87
N ILE A 5 -7.34 -26.16 1.65
CA ILE A 5 -8.08 -25.02 1.10
C ILE A 5 -7.13 -24.04 0.39
N LEU A 6 -5.98 -23.70 0.99
CA LEU A 6 -5.01 -22.82 0.35
C LEU A 6 -4.43 -23.44 -0.92
N ALA A 7 -4.07 -24.73 -0.91
CA ALA A 7 -3.59 -25.42 -2.11
C ALA A 7 -4.64 -25.45 -3.23
N GLN A 8 -5.92 -25.61 -2.89
CA GLN A 8 -7.02 -25.52 -3.87
C GLN A 8 -7.18 -24.11 -4.42
N LEU A 9 -7.09 -23.08 -3.56
CA LEU A 9 -7.14 -21.68 -3.99
C LEU A 9 -5.95 -21.34 -4.89
N GLU A 10 -4.74 -21.79 -4.58
CA GLU A 10 -3.57 -21.61 -5.46
C GLU A 10 -3.79 -22.22 -6.84
N ARG A 11 -4.29 -23.47 -6.90
CA ARG A 11 -4.64 -24.11 -8.16
C ARG A 11 -5.67 -23.30 -8.94
N LEU A 12 -6.68 -22.76 -8.26
CA LEU A 12 -7.71 -21.92 -8.89
C LEU A 12 -7.19 -20.52 -9.28
N LEU A 13 -6.10 -20.05 -8.67
CA LEU A 13 -5.48 -18.77 -8.98
C LEU A 13 -4.59 -18.85 -10.22
N VAL A 14 -3.75 -19.88 -10.28
CA VAL A 14 -2.69 -20.04 -11.29
C VAL A 14 -3.18 -20.87 -12.47
N GLY A 15 -4.03 -21.86 -12.21
CA GLY A 15 -4.37 -22.88 -13.18
C GLY A 15 -3.39 -24.04 -13.22
N ASP A 16 -3.66 -24.96 -14.12
CA ASP A 16 -2.79 -26.08 -14.50
C ASP A 16 -3.05 -26.46 -15.96
N ASP A 17 -2.45 -27.56 -16.43
CA ASP A 17 -2.58 -28.03 -17.82
C ASP A 17 -4.05 -28.32 -18.23
N GLU A 18 -4.96 -28.54 -17.26
CA GLU A 18 -6.36 -28.88 -17.49
C GLU A 18 -7.32 -27.70 -17.23
N TYR A 19 -6.85 -26.63 -16.59
CA TYR A 19 -7.68 -25.51 -16.14
C TYR A 19 -6.94 -24.17 -16.24
N GLU A 20 -7.46 -23.26 -17.06
CA GLU A 20 -7.03 -21.86 -17.09
C GLU A 20 -8.09 -20.97 -16.41
N PRO A 21 -7.77 -20.33 -15.27
CA PRO A 21 -8.73 -19.50 -14.57
C PRO A 21 -9.04 -18.22 -15.33
N ASP A 22 -10.33 -17.94 -15.48
CA ASP A 22 -10.79 -16.65 -15.97
C ASP A 22 -10.49 -15.53 -14.95
N GLU A 23 -10.64 -14.29 -15.43
CA GLU A 23 -10.36 -13.10 -14.64
C GLU A 23 -11.20 -13.00 -13.36
N SER A 24 -12.50 -13.29 -13.45
CA SER A 24 -13.43 -13.21 -12.32
C SER A 24 -13.02 -14.20 -11.24
N SER A 25 -12.70 -15.42 -11.65
CA SER A 25 -12.24 -16.50 -10.77
C SER A 25 -10.95 -16.10 -10.06
N LYS A 26 -9.98 -15.49 -10.77
CA LYS A 26 -8.74 -14.99 -10.16
C LYS A 26 -9.05 -13.98 -9.06
N VAL A 27 -9.91 -12.99 -9.33
CA VAL A 27 -10.27 -11.94 -8.37
C VAL A 27 -10.98 -12.51 -7.14
N GLU A 28 -11.91 -13.43 -7.33
CA GLU A 28 -12.63 -14.10 -6.24
C GLU A 28 -11.70 -14.93 -5.36
N VAL A 29 -10.81 -15.70 -5.98
CA VAL A 29 -9.80 -16.51 -5.28
C VAL A 29 -8.86 -15.61 -4.50
N MET A 30 -8.36 -14.53 -5.10
CA MET A 30 -7.49 -13.58 -4.42
C MET A 30 -8.21 -12.91 -3.25
N SER A 31 -9.50 -12.61 -3.39
CA SER A 31 -10.34 -12.10 -2.29
C SER A 31 -10.46 -13.10 -1.14
N ALA A 32 -10.65 -14.38 -1.45
CA ALA A 32 -10.66 -15.43 -0.44
C ALA A 32 -9.29 -15.57 0.27
N ILE A 33 -8.19 -15.49 -0.48
CA ILE A 33 -6.83 -15.48 0.09
C ILE A 33 -6.63 -14.24 0.96
N GLY A 34 -7.13 -13.07 0.54
CA GLY A 34 -7.12 -11.84 1.32
C GLY A 34 -7.80 -11.99 2.68
N LEU A 35 -8.99 -12.58 2.69
CA LEU A 35 -9.74 -12.87 3.92
C LEU A 35 -9.02 -13.86 4.85
N ILE A 36 -8.39 -14.90 4.28
CA ILE A 36 -7.62 -15.87 5.06
C ILE A 36 -6.37 -15.20 5.64
N GLY A 37 -5.62 -14.47 4.81
CA GLY A 37 -4.36 -13.83 5.16
C GLY A 37 -4.51 -12.61 6.06
N GLY A 38 -5.69 -12.01 6.13
CA GLY A 38 -6.01 -10.92 7.07
C GLY A 38 -6.09 -11.33 8.54
N ASN A 39 -5.56 -12.50 8.90
CA ASN A 39 -5.47 -12.98 10.27
C ASN A 39 -4.04 -13.43 10.58
N VAL A 40 -3.45 -12.93 11.68
CA VAL A 40 -2.10 -13.27 12.13
C VAL A 40 -1.83 -14.78 12.19
N GLN A 41 -2.82 -15.60 12.58
CA GLN A 41 -2.66 -17.05 12.68
C GLN A 41 -2.50 -17.76 11.32
N ASN A 42 -2.99 -17.14 10.26
CA ASN A 42 -3.07 -17.74 8.93
C ASN A 42 -2.14 -17.06 7.92
N VAL A 43 -1.67 -15.85 8.22
CA VAL A 43 -0.84 -15.05 7.31
C VAL A 43 0.49 -15.72 7.00
N GLU A 44 1.02 -16.51 7.93
CA GLU A 44 2.20 -17.34 7.68
C GLU A 44 1.96 -18.31 6.51
N TRP A 45 0.78 -18.93 6.44
CA TRP A 45 0.47 -19.88 5.36
C TRP A 45 0.29 -19.17 4.03
N VAL A 46 -0.37 -18.01 4.02
CA VAL A 46 -0.46 -17.17 2.82
C VAL A 46 0.94 -16.70 2.39
N SER A 47 1.83 -16.40 3.33
CA SER A 47 3.21 -15.99 3.04
C SER A 47 4.04 -17.08 2.36
N GLN A 48 3.71 -18.35 2.61
CA GLN A 48 4.37 -19.52 2.05
C GLN A 48 3.77 -19.95 0.70
N SER A 49 2.54 -19.54 0.40
CA SER A 49 1.86 -19.80 -0.87
C SER A 49 2.56 -19.14 -2.08
N GLN A 50 2.21 -19.57 -3.30
CA GLN A 50 2.63 -18.93 -4.56
C GLN A 50 1.87 -17.62 -4.84
N CYS A 51 0.93 -17.25 -3.98
CA CYS A 51 0.13 -16.04 -4.15
C CYS A 51 1.00 -14.78 -4.27
N ALA A 52 2.11 -14.71 -3.54
CA ALA A 52 2.98 -13.54 -3.54
C ALA A 52 3.62 -13.33 -4.91
N GLU A 53 4.20 -14.38 -5.50
CA GLU A 53 4.84 -14.32 -6.83
C GLU A 53 3.85 -14.01 -7.94
N GLU A 54 2.68 -14.62 -7.89
CA GLU A 54 1.67 -14.48 -8.93
C GLU A 54 0.93 -13.15 -8.85
N PHE A 55 0.95 -12.50 -7.69
CA PHE A 55 0.22 -11.26 -7.44
C PHE A 55 0.53 -10.19 -8.49
N ILE A 56 1.81 -9.94 -8.78
CA ILE A 56 2.22 -8.89 -9.71
C ILE A 56 1.98 -9.30 -11.15
N THR A 57 2.24 -10.55 -11.49
CA THR A 57 2.01 -11.09 -12.83
C THR A 57 0.54 -10.93 -13.21
N ILE A 58 -0.38 -11.30 -12.31
CA ILE A 58 -1.81 -11.18 -12.53
C ILE A 58 -2.25 -9.70 -12.48
N LEU A 59 -1.80 -8.91 -11.49
CA LEU A 59 -2.16 -7.48 -11.37
C LEU A 59 -1.88 -6.68 -12.66
N GLN A 60 -0.85 -7.06 -13.43
CA GLN A 60 -0.52 -6.39 -14.70
C GLN A 60 -1.56 -6.66 -15.79
N THR A 61 -2.12 -7.86 -15.84
CA THR A 61 -3.06 -8.30 -16.88
C THR A 61 -4.50 -7.92 -16.56
N LEU A 62 -4.84 -7.73 -15.29
CA LEU A 62 -6.19 -7.34 -14.88
C LEU A 62 -6.63 -5.98 -15.47
N PRO A 63 -7.91 -5.83 -15.84
CA PRO A 63 -8.49 -4.54 -16.13
C PRO A 63 -8.62 -3.72 -14.84
N ARG A 64 -8.87 -2.42 -15.01
CA ARG A 64 -8.86 -1.43 -13.93
C ARG A 64 -9.71 -1.83 -12.73
N ASP A 65 -10.94 -2.25 -12.96
CA ASP A 65 -11.91 -2.52 -11.88
C ASP A 65 -11.51 -3.78 -11.10
N ALA A 66 -11.00 -4.80 -11.78
CA ALA A 66 -10.43 -5.99 -11.15
C ALA A 66 -9.19 -5.67 -10.29
N LYS A 67 -8.35 -4.68 -10.71
CA LYS A 67 -7.21 -4.24 -9.88
C LYS A 67 -7.64 -3.63 -8.55
N VAL A 68 -8.80 -2.98 -8.49
CA VAL A 68 -9.34 -2.41 -7.24
C VAL A 68 -9.56 -3.53 -6.22
N ALA A 69 -10.29 -4.58 -6.61
CA ALA A 69 -10.50 -5.75 -5.77
C ALA A 69 -9.18 -6.44 -5.42
N TRP A 70 -8.27 -6.58 -6.39
CA TRP A 70 -6.94 -7.16 -6.19
C TRP A 70 -6.13 -6.44 -5.10
N TYR A 71 -6.12 -5.10 -5.14
CA TYR A 71 -5.45 -4.28 -4.13
C TYR A 71 -6.13 -4.37 -2.77
N HIS A 72 -7.47 -4.41 -2.71
CA HIS A 72 -8.17 -4.60 -1.44
C HIS A 72 -7.81 -5.94 -0.78
N SER A 73 -7.71 -7.02 -1.55
CA SER A 73 -7.28 -8.32 -1.04
C SER A 73 -5.87 -8.28 -0.48
N LEU A 74 -4.94 -7.59 -1.15
CA LEU A 74 -3.59 -7.39 -0.62
C LEU A 74 -3.60 -6.55 0.66
N ALA A 75 -4.36 -5.46 0.68
CA ALA A 75 -4.47 -4.62 1.86
C ALA A 75 -4.95 -5.43 3.07
N GLN A 76 -5.90 -6.36 2.89
CA GLN A 76 -6.34 -7.26 3.96
C GLN A 76 -5.20 -8.13 4.50
N ILE A 77 -4.37 -8.73 3.63
CA ILE A 77 -3.20 -9.53 4.04
C ILE A 77 -2.23 -8.67 4.85
N LEU A 78 -1.93 -7.47 4.38
CA LEU A 78 -1.03 -6.54 5.06
C LEU A 78 -1.65 -5.96 6.35
N SER A 79 -2.97 -5.95 6.48
CA SER A 79 -3.68 -5.50 7.69
C SER A 79 -3.95 -6.64 8.67
N CYS A 80 -3.22 -7.76 8.59
CA CYS A 80 -3.49 -8.94 9.44
C CYS A 80 -3.36 -8.66 10.94
N SER A 81 -2.58 -7.64 11.32
CA SER A 81 -2.50 -7.11 12.69
C SER A 81 -2.51 -5.58 12.68
N PRO A 82 -3.32 -4.93 13.52
CA PRO A 82 -3.25 -3.47 13.71
C PRO A 82 -1.98 -3.02 14.45
N ASP A 83 -1.38 -3.91 15.24
CA ASP A 83 -0.12 -3.70 15.96
C ASP A 83 0.79 -4.92 15.72
N PRO A 84 1.60 -4.91 14.64
CA PRO A 84 2.34 -6.10 14.24
C PRO A 84 3.51 -6.38 15.19
N SER A 85 3.54 -7.59 15.75
CA SER A 85 4.73 -8.10 16.44
C SER A 85 5.91 -8.21 15.48
N GLN A 86 7.14 -8.32 16.01
CA GLN A 86 8.34 -8.55 15.19
C GLN A 86 8.21 -9.81 14.30
N GLU A 87 7.56 -10.85 14.83
CA GLU A 87 7.30 -12.09 14.08
C GLU A 87 6.35 -11.83 12.89
N THR A 88 5.25 -11.12 13.14
CA THR A 88 4.30 -10.72 12.08
C THR A 88 5.00 -9.85 11.03
N GLU A 89 5.82 -8.90 11.47
CA GLU A 89 6.62 -8.05 10.60
C GLU A 89 7.58 -8.87 9.71
N ASN A 90 8.23 -9.91 10.25
CA ASN A 90 9.12 -10.77 9.47
C ASN A 90 8.35 -11.59 8.42
N ILE A 91 7.19 -12.13 8.78
CA ILE A 91 6.33 -12.89 7.86
C ILE A 91 5.88 -11.99 6.70
N ILE A 92 5.35 -10.82 7.02
CA ILE A 92 4.87 -9.85 6.03
C ILE A 92 6.01 -9.29 5.17
N SER A 93 7.18 -9.03 5.76
CA SER A 93 8.37 -8.62 5.00
C SER A 93 8.82 -9.70 4.01
N THR A 94 8.73 -10.97 4.38
CA THR A 94 9.06 -12.10 3.50
C THR A 94 8.06 -12.19 2.35
N PHE A 95 6.76 -12.13 2.66
CA PHE A 95 5.70 -12.08 1.66
C PHE A 95 5.87 -10.89 0.69
N TYR A 96 6.14 -9.70 1.22
CA TYR A 96 6.37 -8.49 0.41
C TYR A 96 7.59 -8.63 -0.50
N THR A 97 8.67 -9.24 0.00
CA THR A 97 9.89 -9.46 -0.81
C THR A 97 9.60 -10.37 -2.00
N ARG A 98 8.84 -11.45 -1.80
CA ARG A 98 8.39 -12.34 -2.89
C ARG A 98 7.48 -11.60 -3.86
N LEU A 99 6.55 -10.79 -3.34
CA LEU A 99 5.66 -9.94 -4.14
C LEU A 99 6.41 -8.92 -4.98
N ASN A 100 7.48 -8.32 -4.46
CA ASN A 100 8.28 -7.36 -5.20
C ASN A 100 9.06 -8.00 -6.37
N GLY A 101 9.20 -9.33 -6.36
CA GLY A 101 9.87 -10.10 -7.41
C GLY A 101 11.38 -9.87 -7.45
N ASP A 102 12.01 -10.25 -8.56
CA ASP A 102 13.43 -10.03 -8.78
C ASP A 102 13.74 -8.52 -8.89
N PRO A 103 14.55 -7.95 -7.97
CA PRO A 103 14.91 -6.53 -7.97
C PRO A 103 15.67 -6.07 -9.22
N HIS A 104 16.16 -6.99 -10.04
CA HIS A 104 16.88 -6.70 -11.28
C HIS A 104 15.98 -6.65 -12.53
N LEU A 105 14.73 -7.13 -12.46
CA LEU A 105 13.91 -7.37 -13.66
C LEU A 105 12.63 -6.53 -13.74
N GLN A 106 12.17 -5.89 -12.66
CA GLN A 106 10.91 -5.13 -12.68
C GLN A 106 10.96 -3.83 -11.86
N SER A 107 10.09 -2.89 -12.22
CA SER A 107 9.80 -1.71 -11.40
C SER A 107 9.32 -2.15 -10.02
N PRO A 108 9.90 -1.64 -8.92
CA PRO A 108 9.51 -2.01 -7.56
C PRO A 108 8.01 -1.85 -7.35
N PHE A 109 7.39 -2.74 -6.58
CA PHE A 109 5.96 -2.74 -6.31
C PHE A 109 5.45 -1.39 -5.80
N ALA A 110 6.24 -0.73 -4.94
CA ALA A 110 5.89 0.61 -4.44
C ALA A 110 5.75 1.67 -5.54
N HIS A 111 6.51 1.59 -6.65
CA HIS A 111 6.30 2.48 -7.81
C HIS A 111 4.98 2.17 -8.53
N ARG A 112 4.56 0.90 -8.56
CA ARG A 112 3.26 0.52 -9.14
C ARG A 112 2.11 1.02 -8.27
N LEU A 113 2.24 0.92 -6.95
CA LEU A 113 1.31 1.55 -6.02
C LEU A 113 1.23 3.05 -6.25
N LEU A 114 2.37 3.73 -6.44
CA LEU A 114 2.40 5.16 -6.75
C LEU A 114 1.68 5.50 -8.07
N ALA A 115 1.92 4.71 -9.12
CA ALA A 115 1.26 4.91 -10.40
C ALA A 115 -0.27 4.76 -10.28
N SER A 116 -0.73 3.74 -9.55
CA SER A 116 -2.15 3.54 -9.27
C SER A 116 -2.73 4.64 -8.38
N ALA A 117 -2.00 5.09 -7.35
CA ALA A 117 -2.40 6.19 -6.46
C ALA A 117 -2.53 7.55 -7.17
N LYS A 118 -1.83 7.74 -8.30
CA LYS A 118 -1.92 8.93 -9.17
C LYS A 118 -2.93 8.76 -10.32
N SER A 119 -3.65 7.64 -10.37
CA SER A 119 -4.64 7.36 -11.42
C SER A 119 -5.76 8.40 -11.43
N GLN A 120 -6.36 8.62 -12.61
CA GLN A 120 -7.61 9.39 -12.75
C GLN A 120 -8.84 8.64 -12.23
N SER A 121 -8.73 7.33 -12.01
CA SER A 121 -9.77 6.55 -11.35
C SER A 121 -9.62 6.68 -9.84
N GLN A 122 -10.59 7.35 -9.22
CA GLN A 122 -10.62 7.57 -7.77
C GLN A 122 -10.62 6.24 -6.99
N GLU A 123 -11.36 5.23 -7.48
CA GLU A 123 -11.40 3.90 -6.85
C GLU A 123 -10.04 3.20 -6.90
N LEU A 124 -9.34 3.24 -8.04
CA LEU A 124 -8.01 2.66 -8.16
C LEU A 124 -6.97 3.43 -7.33
N ALA A 125 -7.07 4.76 -7.32
CA ALA A 125 -6.21 5.61 -6.52
C ALA A 125 -6.37 5.32 -5.02
N LEU A 126 -7.62 5.24 -4.56
CA LEU A 126 -7.95 4.91 -3.19
C LEU A 126 -7.50 3.49 -2.82
N ALA A 127 -7.76 2.49 -3.66
CA ALA A 127 -7.34 1.11 -3.39
C ALA A 127 -5.82 0.98 -3.24
N ALA A 128 -5.04 1.68 -4.06
CA ALA A 128 -3.58 1.72 -3.92
C ALA A 128 -3.14 2.38 -2.60
N LEU A 129 -3.78 3.49 -2.19
CA LEU A 129 -3.55 4.11 -0.88
C LEU A 129 -3.92 3.17 0.26
N THR A 130 -5.02 2.42 0.13
CA THR A 130 -5.44 1.39 1.11
C THR A 130 -4.42 0.27 1.27
N VAL A 131 -3.56 0.00 0.28
CA VAL A 131 -2.40 -0.90 0.43
C VAL A 131 -1.22 -0.19 1.11
N MET A 132 -0.98 1.09 0.78
CA MET A 132 0.12 1.86 1.39
C MET A 132 -0.07 2.08 2.89
N ILE A 133 -1.31 2.21 3.38
CA ILE A 133 -1.61 2.41 4.81
C ILE A 133 -1.07 1.26 5.68
N PRO A 134 -1.49 -0.01 5.51
CA PRO A 134 -0.95 -1.10 6.30
C PRO A 134 0.53 -1.32 6.06
N LEU A 135 1.04 -1.09 4.85
CA LEU A 135 2.47 -1.16 4.59
C LEU A 135 3.25 -0.17 5.48
N ALA A 136 2.73 1.05 5.66
CA ALA A 136 3.33 2.08 6.50
C ALA A 136 3.33 1.76 8.01
N HIS A 137 2.57 0.75 8.46
CA HIS A 137 2.61 0.27 9.84
C HIS A 137 3.81 -0.67 10.14
N TYR A 138 4.53 -1.12 9.11
CA TYR A 138 5.73 -1.95 9.26
C TYR A 138 7.00 -1.13 9.04
N SER A 139 8.07 -1.42 9.79
CA SER A 139 9.35 -0.72 9.68
C SER A 139 9.93 -0.82 8.26
N PHE A 140 9.94 -2.04 7.71
CA PHE A 140 10.42 -2.27 6.34
C PHE A 140 9.57 -1.53 5.30
N GLY A 141 8.27 -1.35 5.56
CA GLY A 141 7.36 -0.62 4.71
C GLY A 141 7.63 0.88 4.75
N VAL A 142 7.90 1.45 5.93
CA VAL A 142 8.36 2.84 6.05
C VAL A 142 9.66 3.05 5.29
N GLU A 143 10.65 2.15 5.44
CA GLU A 143 11.90 2.20 4.67
C GLU A 143 11.65 2.16 3.15
N THR A 144 10.75 1.28 2.71
CA THR A 144 10.41 1.12 1.29
C THR A 144 9.76 2.37 0.72
N LEU A 145 8.78 2.94 1.42
CA LEU A 145 8.06 4.15 0.99
C LEU A 145 8.97 5.38 1.05
N ALA A 146 9.78 5.51 2.10
CA ALA A 146 10.68 6.65 2.29
C ALA A 146 11.91 6.60 1.38
N GLY A 147 12.38 5.40 1.02
CA GLY A 147 13.49 5.21 0.09
C GLY A 147 13.16 5.67 -1.33
N GLN A 148 11.88 5.82 -1.67
CA GLN A 148 11.43 6.27 -2.99
C GLN A 148 11.04 7.75 -2.96
N ARG A 149 11.91 8.59 -3.54
CA ARG A 149 11.74 10.05 -3.60
C ARG A 149 10.38 10.47 -4.17
N GLU A 150 9.88 9.77 -5.18
CA GLU A 150 8.62 10.10 -5.84
C GLU A 150 7.39 9.82 -4.97
N ILE A 151 7.46 8.78 -4.12
CA ILE A 151 6.40 8.48 -3.15
C ILE A 151 6.37 9.59 -2.10
N LEU A 152 7.51 9.95 -1.54
CA LEU A 152 7.58 11.04 -0.57
C LEU A 152 7.11 12.37 -1.17
N ALA A 153 7.51 12.68 -2.41
CA ALA A 153 7.03 13.87 -3.11
C ALA A 153 5.50 13.86 -3.27
N PHE A 154 4.91 12.72 -3.61
CA PHE A 154 3.46 12.55 -3.70
C PHE A 154 2.76 12.73 -2.34
N LEU A 155 3.28 12.10 -1.27
CA LEU A 155 2.73 12.26 0.09
C LEU A 155 2.76 13.73 0.55
N MET A 156 3.78 14.47 0.14
CA MET A 156 3.96 15.90 0.47
C MET A 156 3.30 16.86 -0.52
N ASP A 157 2.79 16.40 -1.66
CA ASP A 157 1.99 17.24 -2.54
C ASP A 157 0.62 17.47 -1.88
N ARG A 158 0.05 18.67 -1.96
CA ARG A 158 -1.28 18.97 -1.39
C ARG A 158 -2.41 18.87 -2.42
N ASN A 159 -2.06 18.76 -3.69
CA ASN A 159 -2.98 18.83 -4.81
C ASN A 159 -2.98 17.57 -5.68
N ALA A 160 -2.31 16.50 -5.23
CA ALA A 160 -2.21 15.27 -6.00
C ALA A 160 -3.50 14.43 -5.99
N GLU A 161 -4.37 14.62 -4.98
CA GLU A 161 -5.62 13.88 -4.83
C GLU A 161 -6.79 14.60 -5.48
N GLN A 162 -7.70 13.81 -6.04
CA GLN A 162 -8.89 14.28 -6.75
C GLN A 162 -10.14 14.23 -5.86
N SER A 163 -10.12 13.45 -4.79
CA SER A 163 -11.28 13.23 -3.91
C SER A 163 -10.98 13.45 -2.43
N HIS A 164 -12.05 13.57 -1.64
CA HIS A 164 -11.97 13.71 -0.19
C HIS A 164 -11.39 12.45 0.47
N SER A 165 -11.84 11.26 0.04
CA SER A 165 -11.38 9.97 0.55
C SER A 165 -9.90 9.74 0.28
N GLU A 166 -9.40 10.09 -0.91
CA GLU A 166 -7.96 10.00 -1.22
C GLU A 166 -7.13 10.90 -0.30
N LYS A 167 -7.59 12.12 0.00
CA LYS A 167 -6.89 13.02 0.93
C LYS A 167 -6.79 12.44 2.34
N VAL A 168 -7.87 11.83 2.81
CA VAL A 168 -7.89 11.13 4.11
C VAL A 168 -6.95 9.94 4.08
N ALA A 169 -7.05 9.06 3.09
CA ALA A 169 -6.22 7.87 2.99
C ALA A 169 -4.71 8.21 2.89
N LYS A 170 -4.35 9.21 2.08
CA LYS A 170 -2.95 9.67 2.01
C LYS A 170 -2.47 10.23 3.35
N HIS A 171 -3.33 10.96 4.06
CA HIS A 171 -3.00 11.45 5.38
C HIS A 171 -2.80 10.31 6.39
N GLU A 172 -3.59 9.25 6.31
CA GLU A 172 -3.41 8.04 7.11
C GLU A 172 -2.06 7.36 6.83
N VAL A 173 -1.62 7.28 5.56
CA VAL A 173 -0.26 6.80 5.23
C VAL A 173 0.80 7.63 5.96
N ILE A 174 0.69 8.96 5.93
CA ILE A 174 1.65 9.87 6.58
C ILE A 174 1.67 9.65 8.10
N VAL A 175 0.50 9.52 8.72
CA VAL A 175 0.36 9.28 10.16
C VAL A 175 0.99 7.94 10.54
N ALA A 176 0.68 6.87 9.81
CA ALA A 176 1.24 5.54 10.04
C ALA A 176 2.77 5.56 9.94
N MET A 177 3.32 6.15 8.87
CA MET A 177 4.78 6.25 8.67
C MET A 177 5.48 6.98 9.84
N LEU A 178 4.91 8.09 10.31
CA LEU A 178 5.49 8.86 11.41
C LEU A 178 5.45 8.09 12.74
N ASN A 179 4.32 7.45 13.05
CA ASN A 179 4.17 6.67 14.27
C ASN A 179 5.14 5.49 14.30
N THR A 180 5.19 4.71 13.23
CA THR A 180 6.10 3.56 13.12
C THR A 180 7.57 3.98 13.16
N ALA A 181 7.94 5.10 12.52
CA ALA A 181 9.31 5.63 12.61
C ALA A 181 9.68 6.07 14.04
N GLU A 182 8.76 6.72 14.75
CA GLU A 182 8.97 7.14 16.14
C GLU A 182 9.13 5.94 17.08
N GLU A 183 8.27 4.93 16.94
CA GLU A 183 8.31 3.70 17.73
C GLU A 183 9.61 2.93 17.50
N ALA A 184 10.04 2.76 16.24
CA ALA A 184 11.28 2.08 15.93
C ALA A 184 12.52 2.83 16.42
N LYS A 185 12.50 4.17 16.38
CA LYS A 185 13.56 4.98 16.99
C LYS A 185 13.64 4.75 18.50
N LYS A 186 12.50 4.73 19.19
CA LYS A 186 12.42 4.48 20.64
C LYS A 186 12.85 3.06 21.02
N ALA A 187 12.38 2.05 20.29
CA ALA A 187 12.59 0.65 20.63
C ALA A 187 13.94 0.09 20.17
N ARG A 188 14.43 0.53 19.00
CA ARG A 188 15.60 -0.07 18.31
C ARG A 188 16.71 0.95 18.00
N GLY A 189 16.50 2.24 18.29
CA GLY A 189 17.48 3.30 18.00
C GLY A 189 17.69 3.54 16.50
N ARG A 190 16.77 3.07 15.64
CA ARG A 190 16.91 3.13 14.18
C ARG A 190 16.07 4.27 13.61
N ASP A 191 16.71 5.11 12.79
CA ASP A 191 16.05 6.19 12.05
C ASP A 191 15.76 5.73 10.61
N PHE A 192 14.49 5.64 10.22
CA PHE A 192 14.05 5.34 8.84
C PHE A 192 13.83 6.58 7.99
N LEU A 193 13.58 7.70 8.66
CA LEU A 193 13.30 8.98 8.05
C LEU A 193 14.39 9.97 8.46
N THR A 194 14.86 10.76 7.50
CA THR A 194 15.74 11.90 7.77
C THR A 194 14.99 12.97 8.56
N ALA A 195 15.72 13.84 9.26
CA ALA A 195 15.12 14.95 10.02
C ALA A 195 14.27 15.89 9.14
N ASP A 196 14.67 16.12 7.88
CA ASP A 196 13.89 16.90 6.91
C ASP A 196 12.56 16.20 6.57
N GLN A 197 12.61 14.90 6.25
CA GLN A 197 11.41 14.12 5.95
C GLN A 197 10.44 14.11 7.14
N ILE A 198 10.94 13.90 8.35
CA ILE A 198 10.13 13.95 9.58
C ILE A 198 9.49 15.32 9.74
N SER A 199 10.26 16.40 9.62
CA SER A 199 9.74 17.77 9.77
C SER A 199 8.63 18.08 8.78
N ARG A 200 8.80 17.71 7.52
CA ARG A 200 7.81 17.97 6.46
C ARG A 200 6.57 17.09 6.60
N LEU A 201 6.73 15.79 6.86
CA LEU A 201 5.61 14.89 7.10
C LEU A 201 4.84 15.28 8.37
N ASP A 202 5.52 15.70 9.43
CA ASP A 202 4.88 16.12 10.68
C ASP A 202 4.12 17.46 10.51
N LEU A 203 4.66 18.39 9.74
CA LEU A 203 3.90 19.57 9.30
C LEU A 203 2.62 19.15 8.58
N HIS A 204 2.73 18.16 7.69
CA HIS A 204 1.57 17.64 6.97
C HIS A 204 0.52 17.04 7.90
N ARG A 205 0.97 16.23 8.86
CA ARG A 205 0.16 15.63 9.91
C ARG A 205 -0.59 16.68 10.74
N ARG A 206 0.12 17.69 11.26
CA ARG A 206 -0.49 18.74 12.12
C ARG A 206 -1.52 19.60 11.39
N GLN A 207 -1.28 19.87 10.12
CA GLN A 207 -2.20 20.65 9.29
C GLN A 207 -3.47 19.86 8.92
N GLY A 208 -3.40 18.53 8.89
CA GLY A 208 -4.52 17.68 8.49
C GLY A 208 -4.64 17.51 6.96
N PRO A 209 -5.57 16.65 6.51
CA PRO A 209 -5.77 16.30 5.10
C PRO A 209 -6.38 17.43 4.25
N PHE A 210 -7.13 18.35 4.88
CA PHE A 210 -7.88 19.39 4.16
C PHE A 210 -7.26 20.78 4.25
N TYR A 211 -6.05 20.89 4.79
CA TYR A 211 -5.37 22.17 4.89
C TYR A 211 -5.14 22.77 3.51
N GLN A 212 -5.63 23.99 3.33
CA GLN A 212 -5.33 24.84 2.19
C GLN A 212 -4.61 26.07 2.71
N ARG A 213 -3.45 26.38 2.12
CA ARG A 213 -2.75 27.62 2.44
C ARG A 213 -3.61 28.78 1.94
N ALA A 214 -4.03 29.65 2.87
CA ALA A 214 -4.73 30.87 2.51
C ALA A 214 -3.86 31.67 1.52
N THR A 215 -4.30 31.75 0.28
CA THR A 215 -3.74 32.66 -0.71
C THR A 215 -4.45 33.98 -0.52
N ALA A 216 -3.77 34.97 0.05
CA ALA A 216 -4.29 36.32 0.11
C ALA A 216 -4.39 36.83 -1.34
N THR A 217 -5.59 36.74 -1.92
CA THR A 217 -5.90 37.39 -3.18
C THR A 217 -6.02 38.88 -2.88
N VAL A 218 -4.93 39.62 -3.02
CA VAL A 218 -4.96 41.07 -2.93
C VAL A 218 -5.57 41.58 -4.23
N SER A 219 -6.86 41.89 -4.18
CA SER A 219 -7.55 42.61 -5.25
C SER A 219 -6.99 44.03 -5.31
N ILE A 220 -6.04 44.29 -6.21
CA ILE A 220 -5.68 45.66 -6.57
C ILE A 220 -6.85 46.16 -7.42
N GLN A 221 -7.79 46.88 -6.79
CA GLN A 221 -8.69 47.75 -7.52
C GLN A 221 -7.85 48.90 -8.05
N ASP A 222 -7.67 48.96 -9.37
CA ASP A 222 -7.15 50.13 -10.06
C ASP A 222 -8.04 51.34 -9.73
N ILE A 223 -7.57 52.18 -8.82
CA ILE A 223 -8.07 53.54 -8.69
C ILE A 223 -7.42 54.32 -9.84
N ALA A 224 -8.06 54.27 -11.01
CA ALA A 224 -7.76 55.19 -12.09
C ALA A 224 -8.24 56.59 -11.67
N ALA A 225 -7.29 57.49 -11.46
CA ALA A 225 -7.50 58.94 -11.30
C ALA A 225 -7.40 59.64 -12.65
#